data_AF-A0A2C8ZNL7-F1
#
_entry.id   AF-A0A2C8ZNL7-F1
#
_cell.length_a   1.000
_cell.length_b   1.000
_cell.length_c   1.000
_cell.angle_alpha   90.00
_cell.angle_beta   90.00
_cell.angle_gamma   90.00
#
_symmetry.space_group_name_H-M   'P 1'
#
loop_
_entity.id
_entity.type
_entity.pdbx_description
1 polymer ?
#
loop_
_entity_poly.entity_id
_entity_poly.type
_entity_poly.pdbx_seq_one_letter_code
_entity_poly.pdbx_strand_id
1 'polypeptide(L)'
;MRSYTRKVSSSERSGRAEHRWPAAIALVVALALYGLLPSSFFPPLRFGVVALGLLLLIAVIAVNPLRMHRQTRWSRGLSVGQTLLLLIANQVALIHIIFQLVTPSKDEGPTLLLAALQVWVTNVIVFALLYWEVDRGGAVARSKRERKDLPPADFRFPQDEDHDAVEEVAVRSSRSLNWTASFVDYLYFSLSNSMAFSPTDAMPLSHRAKVLMGLQSFAGFVILALVIARAVSLLG
;
A
#
# COMPACT_ATOMS: atom_id res chain seq x y z
N MET A 1 20.31 39.32 24.22
CA MET A 1 20.12 38.18 23.30
C MET A 1 18.61 37.97 23.13
N ARG A 2 17.99 38.60 22.12
CA ARG A 2 16.53 38.61 21.92
C ARG A 2 16.11 37.30 21.23
N SER A 3 15.41 36.45 21.96
CA SER A 3 14.78 35.24 21.43
C SER A 3 13.68 35.64 20.45
N TYR A 4 13.91 35.42 19.15
CA TYR A 4 12.93 35.67 18.11
C TYR A 4 11.97 34.48 18.07
N THR A 5 10.95 34.51 18.92
CA THR A 5 9.84 33.56 18.85
C THR A 5 9.05 33.90 17.58
N ARG A 6 9.41 33.26 16.46
CA ARG A 6 8.67 33.36 15.21
C ARG A 6 7.27 32.79 15.47
N LYS A 7 6.29 33.68 15.65
CA LYS A 7 4.87 33.33 15.63
C LYS A 7 4.58 32.74 14.24
N VAL A 8 4.59 31.42 14.16
CA VAL A 8 4.10 30.67 12.99
C VAL A 8 2.67 31.15 12.74
N SER A 9 2.46 31.87 11.64
CA SER A 9 1.17 32.44 11.30
C SER A 9 0.16 31.32 11.04
N SER A 10 -1.10 31.58 11.36
CA SER A 10 -2.23 30.67 11.13
C SER A 10 -2.40 30.25 9.65
N SER A 11 -1.68 30.87 8.71
CA SER A 11 -1.66 30.51 7.29
C SER A 11 -0.78 29.29 6.96
N GLU A 12 0.21 28.94 7.79
CA GLU A 12 0.98 27.68 7.65
C GLU A 12 0.26 26.48 8.28
N ARG A 13 -0.80 26.73 9.08
CA ARG A 13 -1.66 25.70 9.69
C ARG A 13 -2.69 25.09 8.75
N SER A 14 -2.72 25.48 7.47
CA SER A 14 -3.45 24.71 6.46
C SER A 14 -2.68 23.42 6.21
N GLY A 15 -2.87 22.46 7.13
CA GLY A 15 -2.36 21.11 7.04
C GLY A 15 -2.61 20.62 5.63
N ARG A 16 -1.50 20.34 4.93
CA ARG A 16 -1.45 19.93 3.53
C ARG A 16 -2.48 18.82 3.35
N ALA A 17 -3.64 19.15 2.79
CA ALA A 17 -4.66 18.15 2.49
C ALA A 17 -3.99 17.12 1.60
N GLU A 18 -3.72 15.92 2.13
CA GLU A 18 -3.06 14.86 1.39
C GLU A 18 -3.93 14.58 0.16
N HIS A 19 -3.38 14.78 -1.04
CA HIS A 19 -4.13 14.56 -2.26
C HIS A 19 -4.14 13.06 -2.54
N ARG A 20 -5.31 12.45 -2.80
CA ARG A 20 -5.43 10.99 -3.03
C ARG A 20 -4.90 10.52 -4.40
N TRP A 21 -4.32 11.41 -5.21
CA TRP A 21 -3.86 11.06 -6.55
C TRP A 21 -2.81 9.94 -6.57
N PRO A 22 -1.85 9.84 -5.62
CA PRO A 22 -0.89 8.73 -5.64
C PRO A 22 -1.56 7.38 -5.43
N ALA A 23 -2.52 7.30 -4.50
CA ALA A 23 -3.29 6.08 -4.25
C ALA A 23 -4.17 5.71 -5.46
N ALA A 24 -4.78 6.70 -6.12
CA ALA A 24 -5.58 6.47 -7.33
C ALA A 24 -4.72 5.97 -8.51
N ILE A 25 -3.54 6.55 -8.71
CA ILE A 25 -2.60 6.07 -9.73
C ILE A 25 -2.14 4.65 -9.40
N ALA A 26 -1.74 4.39 -8.15
CA ALA A 26 -1.31 3.06 -7.75
C ALA A 26 -2.41 2.01 -8.00
N LEU A 27 -3.67 2.36 -7.70
CA LEU A 27 -4.81 1.50 -7.99
C LEU A 27 -5.00 1.23 -9.49
N VAL A 28 -4.90 2.27 -10.34
CA VAL A 28 -4.98 2.09 -11.80
C VAL A 28 -3.84 1.19 -12.30
N VAL A 29 -2.63 1.37 -11.77
CA VAL A 29 -1.48 0.51 -12.07
C VAL A 29 -1.74 -0.93 -11.63
N ALA A 30 -2.27 -1.16 -10.42
CA ALA A 30 -2.63 -2.50 -9.95
C ALA A 30 -3.69 -3.16 -10.84
N LEU A 31 -4.72 -2.42 -11.25
CA LEU A 31 -5.75 -2.91 -12.17
C LEU A 31 -5.19 -3.24 -13.55
N ALA A 32 -4.29 -2.40 -14.07
CA ALA A 32 -3.62 -2.64 -15.34
C ALA A 32 -2.72 -3.89 -15.27
N LEU A 33 -1.89 -4.02 -14.24
CA LEU A 33 -1.04 -5.20 -14.02
C LEU A 33 -1.89 -6.47 -13.91
N TYR A 34 -2.98 -6.44 -13.15
CA TYR A 34 -3.89 -7.57 -13.01
C TYR A 34 -4.60 -7.93 -14.32
N GLY A 35 -5.04 -6.92 -15.09
CA GLY A 35 -5.69 -7.12 -16.39
C GLY A 35 -4.76 -7.67 -17.47
N LEU A 36 -3.48 -7.28 -17.41
CA LEU A 36 -2.42 -7.68 -18.34
C LEU A 36 -1.69 -8.97 -17.93
N LEU A 37 -2.18 -9.71 -16.93
CA LEU A 37 -1.64 -11.02 -16.59
C LEU A 37 -1.66 -11.93 -17.84
N PRO A 38 -0.59 -12.70 -18.13
CA PRO A 38 -0.61 -13.69 -19.20
C PRO A 38 -1.76 -14.69 -19.07
N SER A 39 -2.28 -15.18 -20.20
CA SER A 39 -3.61 -15.79 -20.42
C SER A 39 -3.91 -17.13 -19.72
N SER A 40 -3.24 -17.47 -18.64
CA SER A 40 -3.49 -18.70 -17.88
C SER A 40 -4.59 -18.56 -16.81
N PHE A 41 -5.11 -17.36 -16.59
CA PHE A 41 -6.17 -17.07 -15.61
C PHE A 41 -7.55 -16.98 -16.29
N PHE A 42 -8.61 -17.48 -15.64
CA PHE A 42 -10.01 -17.42 -16.14
C PHE A 42 -10.36 -16.02 -16.68
N PRO A 43 -10.36 -15.80 -18.02
CA PRO A 43 -10.46 -14.45 -18.58
C PRO A 43 -11.72 -13.69 -18.15
N PRO A 44 -12.91 -14.31 -18.07
CA PRO A 44 -14.12 -13.61 -17.61
C PRO A 44 -14.00 -13.06 -16.19
N LEU A 45 -13.41 -13.83 -15.28
CA LEU A 45 -13.22 -13.41 -13.89
C LEU A 45 -12.21 -12.26 -13.81
N ARG A 46 -11.10 -12.36 -14.54
CA ARG A 46 -10.07 -11.32 -14.57
C ARG A 46 -10.63 -9.98 -15.03
N PHE A 47 -11.30 -9.97 -16.19
CA PHE A 47 -11.89 -8.73 -16.72
C PHE A 47 -13.06 -8.24 -15.87
N GLY A 48 -13.81 -9.14 -15.23
CA GLY A 48 -14.84 -8.79 -14.25
C GLY A 48 -14.27 -8.03 -13.04
N VAL A 49 -13.15 -8.50 -12.47
CA VAL A 49 -12.46 -7.82 -11.35
C VAL A 49 -11.93 -6.45 -11.80
N VAL A 50 -11.32 -6.35 -12.98
CA VAL A 50 -10.83 -5.07 -13.50
C VAL A 50 -11.98 -4.08 -13.72
N ALA A 51 -13.06 -4.52 -14.37
CA ALA A 51 -14.23 -3.69 -14.62
C ALA A 51 -14.87 -3.23 -13.30
N LEU A 52 -15.07 -4.14 -12.35
CA LEU A 52 -15.60 -3.80 -11.03
C LEU A 52 -14.67 -2.83 -10.29
N GLY A 53 -13.35 -3.05 -10.32
CA GLY A 53 -12.37 -2.16 -9.71
C GLY A 53 -12.39 -0.74 -10.30
N LEU A 54 -12.50 -0.62 -11.63
CA LEU A 54 -12.64 0.68 -12.30
C LEU A 54 -13.97 1.37 -11.95
N LEU A 55 -15.07 0.62 -11.90
CA LEU A 55 -16.38 1.15 -11.49
C LEU A 55 -16.36 1.67 -10.06
N LEU A 56 -15.77 0.91 -9.13
CA LEU A 56 -15.60 1.34 -7.74
C LEU A 56 -14.69 2.57 -7.65
N LEU A 57 -13.63 2.65 -8.45
CA LEU A 57 -12.74 3.81 -8.48
C LEU A 57 -13.48 5.06 -8.93
N ILE A 58 -14.24 4.97 -10.02
CA ILE A 58 -15.08 6.06 -10.53
C ILE A 58 -16.07 6.50 -9.46
N ALA A 59 -16.73 5.55 -8.79
CA ALA A 59 -17.65 5.85 -7.70
C ALA A 59 -16.96 6.54 -6.51
N VAL A 60 -15.75 6.12 -6.11
CA VAL A 60 -14.96 6.78 -5.05
C VAL A 60 -14.61 8.21 -5.43
N ILE A 61 -14.15 8.43 -6.67
CA ILE A 61 -13.77 9.77 -7.17
C ILE A 61 -14.99 10.69 -7.25
N ALA A 62 -16.14 10.16 -7.69
CA ALA A 62 -17.39 10.92 -7.79
C ALA A 62 -17.94 11.34 -6.42
N VAL A 63 -17.87 10.45 -5.43
CA VAL A 63 -18.42 10.69 -4.07
C VAL A 63 -17.51 11.57 -3.23
N ASN A 64 -16.19 11.45 -3.41
CA ASN A 64 -15.21 12.24 -2.68
C ASN A 64 -14.10 12.68 -3.65
N PRO A 65 -14.23 13.86 -4.27
CA PRO A 65 -13.24 14.36 -5.21
C PRO A 65 -11.85 14.37 -4.56
N LEU A 66 -10.79 14.32 -5.38
CA LEU A 66 -9.39 14.09 -4.99
C LEU A 66 -8.83 14.96 -3.83
N ARG A 67 -9.57 16.01 -3.43
CA ARG A 67 -9.38 16.78 -2.20
C ARG A 67 -10.33 16.24 -1.12
N MET A 68 -9.78 15.50 -0.15
CA MET A 68 -10.54 14.97 1.01
C MET A 68 -11.44 16.04 1.65
N HIS A 69 -12.73 16.09 1.31
CA HIS A 69 -13.61 17.14 1.83
C HIS A 69 -14.50 16.65 2.98
N ARG A 70 -14.92 15.39 2.98
CA ARG A 70 -15.69 14.78 4.08
C ARG A 70 -15.51 13.26 4.09
N GLN A 71 -15.25 12.66 5.26
CA GLN A 71 -15.30 11.20 5.39
C GLN A 71 -16.76 10.80 5.59
N THR A 72 -17.39 10.20 4.58
CA THR A 72 -18.66 9.49 4.81
C THR A 72 -18.35 8.04 5.14
N ARG A 73 -19.16 7.40 5.99
CA ARG A 73 -19.03 5.97 6.27
C ARG A 73 -19.05 5.15 4.98
N TRP A 74 -19.82 5.61 3.99
CA TRP A 74 -19.96 4.99 2.68
C TRP A 74 -18.69 5.10 1.83
N SER A 75 -18.06 6.28 1.73
CA SER A 75 -16.81 6.43 0.96
C SER A 75 -15.66 5.59 1.52
N ARG A 76 -15.62 5.44 2.85
CA ARG A 76 -14.64 4.58 3.54
C ARG A 76 -14.92 3.11 3.25
N GLY A 77 -16.17 2.67 3.39
CA GLY A 77 -16.57 1.30 3.07
C GLY A 77 -16.24 0.93 1.63
N LEU A 78 -16.48 1.84 0.68
CA LEU A 78 -16.17 1.65 -0.73
C LEU A 78 -14.66 1.54 -1.00
N SER A 79 -13.85 2.42 -0.39
CA SER A 79 -12.39 2.39 -0.56
C SER A 79 -11.78 1.11 0.03
N VAL A 80 -12.19 0.74 1.25
CA VAL A 80 -11.75 -0.51 1.90
C VAL A 80 -12.23 -1.73 1.11
N GLY A 81 -13.49 -1.76 0.70
CA GLY A 81 -14.07 -2.86 -0.08
C GLY A 81 -13.34 -3.09 -1.40
N GLN A 82 -12.99 -2.01 -2.12
CA GLN A 82 -12.21 -2.09 -3.35
C GLN A 82 -10.79 -2.63 -3.11
N THR A 83 -10.11 -2.17 -2.06
CA THR A 83 -8.81 -2.71 -1.67
C THR A 83 -8.89 -4.19 -1.32
N LEU A 84 -9.92 -4.61 -0.58
CA LEU A 84 -10.13 -6.02 -0.23
C LEU A 84 -10.46 -6.88 -1.44
N LEU A 85 -11.27 -6.37 -2.38
CA LEU A 85 -11.56 -7.05 -3.66
C LEU A 85 -10.27 -7.35 -4.42
N LEU A 86 -9.42 -6.33 -4.59
CA LEU A 86 -8.13 -6.51 -5.28
C LEU A 86 -7.18 -7.41 -4.51
N LEU A 87 -7.19 -7.35 -3.17
CA LEU A 87 -6.37 -8.20 -2.34
C LEU A 87 -6.72 -9.66 -2.56
N ILE A 88 -8.00 -10.01 -2.44
CA ILE A 88 -8.49 -11.37 -2.63
C ILE A 88 -8.18 -11.83 -4.05
N ALA A 89 -8.50 -11.02 -5.07
CA ALA A 89 -8.23 -11.37 -6.46
C ALA A 89 -6.74 -11.61 -6.72
N ASN A 90 -5.85 -10.78 -6.14
CA ASN A 90 -4.41 -10.95 -6.26
C ASN A 90 -3.88 -12.16 -5.48
N GLN A 91 -4.46 -12.49 -4.30
CA GLN A 91 -4.08 -13.71 -3.57
C GLN A 91 -4.46 -14.98 -4.36
N VAL A 92 -5.60 -14.99 -5.06
CA VAL A 92 -5.95 -16.11 -5.94
C VAL A 92 -4.96 -16.22 -7.10
N ALA A 93 -4.58 -15.09 -7.72
CA ALA A 93 -3.55 -15.06 -8.76
C ALA A 93 -2.20 -15.56 -8.24
N LEU A 94 -1.81 -15.16 -7.03
CA LEU A 94 -0.60 -15.63 -6.35
C LEU A 94 -0.60 -17.15 -6.17
N ILE A 95 -1.66 -17.72 -5.59
CA ILE A 95 -1.77 -19.16 -5.39
C ILE A 95 -1.64 -19.89 -6.74
N HIS A 96 -2.28 -19.38 -7.78
CA HIS A 96 -2.19 -19.96 -9.12
C HIS A 96 -0.76 -19.92 -9.69
N ILE A 97 -0.05 -18.81 -9.54
CA ILE A 97 1.35 -18.69 -9.96
C ILE A 97 2.25 -19.64 -9.16
N ILE A 98 2.01 -19.82 -7.86
CA ILE A 98 2.73 -20.80 -7.04
C ILE A 98 2.57 -22.20 -7.61
N PHE A 99 1.34 -22.62 -7.96
CA PHE A 99 1.12 -23.92 -8.59
C PHE A 99 1.84 -24.05 -9.94
N GLN A 100 1.83 -23.02 -10.77
CA GLN A 100 2.52 -23.03 -12.06
C GLN A 100 4.05 -23.07 -11.93
N LEU A 101 4.63 -22.42 -10.90
CA LEU A 101 6.06 -22.43 -10.64
C LEU A 101 6.55 -23.80 -10.15
N VAL A 102 5.72 -24.55 -9.41
CA VAL A 102 6.07 -25.87 -8.86
C VAL A 102 5.73 -27.00 -9.82
N THR A 103 4.72 -26.84 -10.69
CA THR A 103 4.29 -27.90 -11.61
C THR A 103 5.15 -27.90 -12.88
N PRO A 104 5.76 -29.04 -13.27
CA PRO A 104 6.47 -29.16 -14.54
C PRO A 104 5.54 -28.90 -15.72
N SER A 105 5.67 -27.73 -16.34
CA SER A 105 4.96 -27.36 -17.57
C SER A 105 5.96 -27.03 -18.67
N LYS A 106 5.60 -27.37 -19.92
CA LYS A 106 6.33 -27.00 -21.14
C LYS A 106 6.15 -25.52 -21.51
N ASP A 107 5.36 -24.79 -20.72
CA ASP A 107 5.00 -23.40 -20.98
C ASP A 107 6.19 -22.46 -20.80
N GLU A 108 6.14 -21.37 -21.58
CA GLU A 108 7.14 -20.33 -21.72
C GLU A 108 7.59 -19.75 -20.38
N GLY A 109 8.73 -20.22 -19.86
CA GLY A 109 9.35 -19.73 -18.63
C GLY A 109 9.36 -18.21 -18.47
N PRO A 110 9.73 -17.41 -19.49
CA PRO A 110 9.69 -15.95 -19.42
C PRO A 110 8.31 -15.38 -19.11
N THR A 111 7.26 -15.95 -19.69
CA THR A 111 5.86 -15.52 -19.50
C THR A 111 5.41 -15.77 -18.05
N LEU A 112 5.81 -16.89 -17.47
CA LEU A 112 5.54 -17.21 -16.06
C LEU A 112 6.28 -16.27 -15.09
N LEU A 113 7.54 -15.94 -15.39
CA LEU A 113 8.33 -14.99 -14.59
C LEU A 113 7.73 -13.58 -14.64
N LEU A 114 7.27 -13.14 -15.82
CA LEU A 114 6.58 -11.86 -15.98
C LEU A 114 5.28 -11.84 -15.16
N ALA A 115 4.49 -12.93 -15.20
CA ALA A 115 3.27 -13.04 -14.42
C ALA A 115 3.56 -13.00 -12.90
N ALA A 116 4.60 -13.69 -12.44
CA ALA A 116 5.03 -13.64 -11.04
C ALA A 116 5.43 -12.22 -10.61
N LEU A 117 6.17 -11.50 -11.46
CA LEU A 117 6.52 -10.09 -11.23
C LEU A 117 5.26 -9.21 -11.14
N GLN A 118 4.32 -9.34 -12.08
CA GLN A 118 3.07 -8.57 -12.07
C GLN A 118 2.25 -8.82 -10.80
N VAL A 119 2.12 -10.09 -10.38
CA VAL A 119 1.41 -10.45 -9.13
C VAL A 119 2.14 -9.89 -7.91
N TRP A 120 3.46 -9.95 -7.86
CA TRP A 120 4.25 -9.41 -6.76
C TRP A 120 4.12 -7.88 -6.65
N VAL A 121 4.26 -7.14 -7.76
CA VAL A 121 4.07 -5.67 -7.78
C VAL A 121 2.64 -5.31 -7.38
N THR A 122 1.65 -6.03 -7.90
CA THR A 122 0.24 -5.83 -7.51
C THR A 122 0.04 -6.09 -6.01
N ASN A 123 0.71 -7.10 -5.45
CA ASN A 123 0.66 -7.40 -4.03
C ASN A 123 1.20 -6.24 -3.19
N VAL A 124 2.36 -5.69 -3.56
CA VAL A 124 2.96 -4.51 -2.92
C VAL A 124 1.98 -3.34 -2.94
N ILE A 125 1.36 -3.04 -4.08
CA ILE A 125 0.42 -1.91 -4.19
C ILE A 125 -0.83 -2.13 -3.32
N VAL A 126 -1.42 -3.33 -3.38
CA VAL A 126 -2.67 -3.60 -2.67
C VAL A 126 -2.47 -3.61 -1.16
N PHE A 127 -1.35 -4.17 -0.67
CA PHE A 127 -1.02 -4.07 0.76
C PHE A 127 -0.72 -2.63 1.19
N ALA A 128 -0.08 -1.82 0.35
CA ALA A 128 0.11 -0.40 0.62
C ALA A 128 -1.22 0.34 0.79
N LEU A 129 -2.17 0.10 -0.12
CA LEU A 129 -3.54 0.63 -0.03
C LEU A 129 -4.24 0.14 1.25
N LEU A 130 -4.06 -1.13 1.62
CA LEU A 130 -4.66 -1.70 2.83
C LEU A 130 -4.10 -1.06 4.10
N TYR A 131 -2.78 -0.95 4.23
CA TYR A 131 -2.15 -0.29 5.37
C TYR A 131 -2.57 1.16 5.49
N TRP A 132 -2.60 1.89 4.36
CA TRP A 132 -3.06 3.27 4.32
C TRP A 132 -4.53 3.39 4.75
N GLU A 133 -5.42 2.48 4.36
CA GLU A 133 -6.85 2.56 4.76
C GLU A 133 -7.12 2.11 6.21
N VAL A 134 -6.29 1.23 6.77
CA VAL A 134 -6.48 0.69 8.14
C VAL A 134 -5.88 1.62 9.20
N ASP A 135 -4.65 2.10 8.98
CA ASP A 135 -3.88 2.82 9.99
C ASP A 135 -4.55 4.12 10.43
N ARG A 136 -4.50 4.45 11.73
CA ARG A 136 -5.02 5.70 12.33
C ARG A 136 -6.41 6.12 11.85
N GLY A 137 -7.28 5.14 11.54
CA GLY A 137 -8.65 5.39 11.09
C GLY A 137 -8.81 5.76 9.60
N GLY A 138 -7.76 5.58 8.80
CA GLY A 138 -7.75 5.76 7.34
C GLY A 138 -7.34 7.17 6.88
N ALA A 139 -7.18 7.31 5.56
CA ALA A 139 -6.62 8.50 4.91
C ALA A 139 -7.29 9.82 5.33
N VAL A 140 -8.62 9.86 5.33
CA VAL A 140 -9.34 11.09 5.64
C VAL A 140 -9.13 11.49 7.10
N ALA A 141 -9.09 10.52 8.03
CA ALA A 141 -8.85 10.81 9.44
C ALA A 141 -7.45 11.42 9.64
N ARG A 142 -6.41 10.85 9.01
CA ARG A 142 -5.04 11.39 9.04
C ARG A 142 -4.94 12.81 8.49
N SER A 143 -5.68 13.13 7.43
CA SER A 143 -5.62 14.47 6.81
C SER A 143 -6.41 15.56 7.53
N LYS A 144 -7.46 15.20 8.27
CA LYS A 144 -8.45 16.16 8.78
C LYS A 144 -8.46 16.33 10.29
N ARG A 145 -8.13 15.27 11.03
CA ARG A 145 -8.17 15.33 12.49
C ARG A 145 -6.89 15.97 13.01
N GLU A 146 -7.02 16.70 14.11
CA GLU A 146 -5.84 17.12 14.85
C GLU A 146 -5.12 15.89 15.42
N ARG A 147 -3.80 16.02 15.61
CA ARG A 147 -2.95 14.92 16.10
C ARG A 147 -3.49 14.25 17.37
N LYS A 148 -4.04 15.04 18.29
CA LYS A 148 -4.63 14.57 19.56
C LYS A 148 -5.91 13.73 19.38
N ASP A 149 -6.62 13.89 18.27
CA ASP A 149 -7.90 13.24 17.98
C ASP A 149 -7.74 12.05 17.00
N LEU A 150 -6.50 11.72 16.63
CA LEU A 150 -6.21 10.56 15.80
C LEU A 150 -6.42 9.27 16.60
N PRO A 151 -7.07 8.26 16.00
CA PRO A 151 -7.10 6.92 16.57
C PRO A 151 -5.68 6.37 16.83
N PRO A 152 -5.56 5.37 17.73
CA PRO A 152 -4.29 4.68 17.97
C PRO A 152 -3.65 4.21 16.66
N ALA A 153 -2.32 4.35 16.57
CA ALA A 153 -1.55 3.93 15.42
C ALA A 153 -1.46 2.41 15.33
N ASP A 154 -1.60 1.88 14.12
CA ASP A 154 -1.33 0.48 13.79
C ASP A 154 0.14 0.27 13.44
N PHE A 155 0.77 1.29 12.87
CA PHE A 155 2.19 1.30 12.50
C PHE A 155 2.90 2.50 13.13
N ARG A 156 4.11 2.26 13.63
CA ARG A 156 5.03 3.29 14.13
C ARG A 156 6.08 3.57 13.07
N PHE A 157 6.11 4.79 12.55
CA PHE A 157 7.11 5.25 11.59
C PHE A 157 8.27 5.94 12.33
N PRO A 158 9.48 6.05 11.74
CA PRO A 158 10.63 6.66 12.40
C PRO A 158 10.36 8.12 12.78
N GLN A 159 9.63 8.85 11.92
CA GLN A 159 9.23 10.23 12.16
C GLN A 159 8.31 10.39 13.38
N ASP A 160 7.68 9.31 13.90
CA ASP A 160 6.95 9.37 15.16
C ASP A 160 7.90 9.48 16.38
N GLU A 161 9.16 9.07 16.24
CA GLU A 161 10.14 8.95 17.34
C GLU A 161 11.30 9.95 17.24
N ASP A 162 11.67 10.39 16.04
CA ASP A 162 12.87 11.21 15.74
C ASP A 162 12.94 12.61 16.40
N HIS A 163 12.06 12.96 17.33
CA HIS A 163 11.96 14.29 17.93
C HIS A 163 13.16 14.71 18.81
N ASP A 164 13.96 13.76 19.27
CA ASP A 164 15.16 13.95 20.09
C ASP A 164 16.46 13.61 19.32
N ALA A 165 16.36 13.39 18.01
CA ALA A 165 17.51 13.18 17.13
C ALA A 165 18.31 14.48 16.88
N VAL A 166 19.41 14.36 16.13
CA VAL A 166 20.19 15.53 15.64
C VAL A 166 19.32 16.49 14.83
N GLU A 167 19.68 17.78 14.80
CA GLU A 167 18.84 18.87 14.30
C GLU A 167 18.29 18.60 12.89
N GLU A 168 19.14 18.10 11.98
CA GLU A 168 18.78 17.79 10.59
C GLU A 168 17.77 16.64 10.44
N VAL A 169 17.68 15.75 11.44
CA VAL A 169 16.72 14.64 11.48
C VAL A 169 15.45 15.06 12.22
N ALA A 170 15.59 15.67 13.40
CA ALA A 170 14.49 16.08 14.25
C ALA A 170 13.56 17.12 13.59
N VAL A 171 14.06 17.88 12.61
CA VAL A 171 13.24 18.79 11.80
C VAL A 171 12.13 18.06 11.04
N ARG A 172 12.30 16.77 10.70
CA ARG A 172 11.29 15.95 10.01
C ARG A 172 10.34 15.22 10.95
N SER A 173 10.58 15.28 12.25
CA SER A 173 9.76 14.58 13.22
C SER A 173 8.31 15.07 13.22
N SER A 174 7.44 14.18 13.65
CA SER A 174 6.03 14.43 13.89
C SER A 174 5.76 15.60 14.81
N ARG A 175 6.64 15.83 15.79
CA ARG A 175 6.51 16.93 16.75
C ARG A 175 6.84 18.29 16.13
N SER A 176 7.81 18.33 15.23
CA SER A 176 8.27 19.57 14.58
C SER A 176 7.36 20.00 13.43
N LEU A 177 6.93 19.07 12.57
CA LEU A 177 6.17 19.38 11.34
C LEU A 177 4.70 18.96 11.39
N ASN A 178 4.21 18.42 12.50
CA ASN A 178 2.92 17.75 12.55
C ASN A 178 2.81 16.68 11.43
N TRP A 179 3.92 15.97 11.17
CA TRP A 179 4.03 14.98 10.10
C TRP A 179 3.02 13.84 10.28
N THR A 180 2.42 13.40 9.18
CA THR A 180 1.54 12.22 9.13
C THR A 180 1.93 11.38 7.92
N ALA A 181 1.89 10.05 8.08
CA ALA A 181 2.19 9.13 6.98
C ALA A 181 1.20 9.31 5.83
N SER A 182 1.78 9.59 4.66
CA SER A 182 1.10 9.68 3.38
C SER A 182 1.09 8.33 2.66
N PHE A 183 0.31 8.19 1.59
CA PHE A 183 0.27 6.94 0.81
C PHE A 183 1.65 6.46 0.34
N VAL A 184 2.55 7.39 0.00
CA VAL A 184 3.91 7.04 -0.47
C VAL A 184 4.71 6.36 0.63
N ASP A 185 4.54 6.78 1.89
CA ASP A 185 5.19 6.14 3.04
C ASP A 185 4.71 4.69 3.21
N TYR A 186 3.42 4.42 3.02
CA TYR A 186 2.88 3.04 3.05
C TYR A 186 3.28 2.22 1.82
N LEU A 187 3.46 2.83 0.64
CA LEU A 187 3.93 2.14 -0.55
C LEU A 187 5.37 1.66 -0.37
N TYR A 188 6.24 2.53 0.12
CA TYR A 188 7.61 2.19 0.42
C TYR A 188 7.71 1.15 1.55
N PHE A 189 6.93 1.31 2.63
CA PHE A 189 6.80 0.32 3.70
C PHE A 189 6.33 -1.05 3.19
N SER A 190 5.30 -1.07 2.33
CA SER A 190 4.79 -2.30 1.73
C SER A 190 5.83 -2.98 0.84
N LEU A 191 6.59 -2.20 0.08
CA LEU A 191 7.69 -2.70 -0.75
C LEU A 191 8.79 -3.34 0.10
N SER A 192 9.28 -2.63 1.12
CA SER A 192 10.34 -3.14 2.02
C SER A 192 9.88 -4.38 2.78
N ASN A 193 8.65 -4.37 3.31
CA ASN A 193 8.06 -5.51 4.01
C ASN A 193 7.91 -6.74 3.09
N SER A 194 7.60 -6.54 1.80
CA SER A 194 7.47 -7.63 0.83
C SER A 194 8.80 -8.19 0.33
N MET A 195 9.89 -7.43 0.40
CA MET A 195 11.22 -7.89 -0.03
C MET A 195 11.92 -8.76 1.01
N ALA A 196 11.51 -8.70 2.28
CA ALA A 196 12.08 -9.46 3.42
C ALA A 196 13.59 -9.26 3.71
N PHE A 197 14.32 -8.51 2.88
CA PHE A 197 15.76 -8.21 3.02
C PHE A 197 16.07 -6.73 3.33
N SER A 198 15.04 -5.88 3.50
CA SER A 198 15.20 -4.45 3.75
C SER A 198 15.03 -4.13 5.24
N PRO A 199 15.69 -3.08 5.78
CA PRO A 199 15.37 -2.57 7.10
C PRO A 199 13.88 -2.25 7.19
N THR A 200 13.20 -2.81 8.19
CA THR A 200 11.78 -2.55 8.40
C THR A 200 11.61 -1.13 8.93
N ASP A 201 11.25 -0.20 8.04
CA ASP A 201 11.12 1.20 8.43
C ASP A 201 9.88 1.52 9.26
N ALA A 202 8.83 0.68 9.26
CA ALA A 202 7.66 0.86 10.12
C ALA A 202 7.34 -0.38 10.96
N MET A 203 7.21 -0.21 12.28
CA MET A 203 6.92 -1.31 13.20
C MET A 203 5.41 -1.52 13.41
N PRO A 204 4.88 -2.77 13.37
CA PRO A 204 3.49 -3.05 13.66
C PRO A 204 3.22 -3.01 15.16
N LEU A 205 2.31 -2.13 15.57
CA LEU A 205 1.90 -1.97 16.97
C LEU A 205 0.70 -2.85 17.33
N SER A 206 -0.27 -2.97 16.43
CA SER A 206 -1.52 -3.71 16.69
C SER A 206 -1.45 -5.17 16.24
N HIS A 207 -2.26 -6.05 16.85
CA HIS A 207 -2.33 -7.47 16.44
C HIS A 207 -2.70 -7.63 14.97
N ARG A 208 -3.65 -6.85 14.46
CA ARG A 208 -4.03 -6.86 13.05
C ARG A 208 -2.88 -6.44 12.13
N ALA A 209 -2.10 -5.43 12.52
CA ALA A 209 -0.94 -4.98 11.75
C ALA A 209 0.13 -6.09 11.66
N LYS A 210 0.40 -6.77 12.78
CA LYS A 210 1.33 -7.90 12.83
C LYS A 210 0.91 -9.04 11.89
N VAL A 211 -0.37 -9.39 11.88
CA VAL A 211 -0.90 -10.45 10.99
C VAL A 211 -0.80 -10.03 9.53
N LEU A 212 -1.21 -8.80 9.18
CA LEU A 212 -1.15 -8.34 7.79
C LEU A 212 0.29 -8.25 7.26
N MET A 213 1.21 -7.71 8.06
CA MET A 213 2.64 -7.66 7.71
C MET A 213 3.21 -9.06 7.54
N GLY A 214 2.93 -9.97 8.48
CA GLY A 214 3.39 -11.35 8.40
C GLY A 214 2.90 -12.06 7.15
N LEU A 215 1.61 -11.91 6.81
CA LEU A 215 1.03 -12.48 5.59
C LEU A 215 1.73 -11.94 4.33
N GLN A 216 1.94 -10.64 4.26
CA GLN A 216 2.58 -10.02 3.10
C GLN A 216 4.04 -10.47 2.96
N SER A 217 4.84 -10.43 4.03
CA SER A 217 6.24 -10.84 3.99
C SER A 217 6.38 -12.31 3.64
N PHE A 218 5.51 -13.17 4.18
CA PHE A 218 5.48 -14.58 3.84
C PHE A 218 5.15 -14.80 2.36
N ALA A 219 4.12 -14.13 1.83
CA ALA A 219 3.78 -14.19 0.42
C ALA A 219 4.93 -13.73 -0.48
N GLY A 220 5.58 -12.61 -0.14
CA GLY A 220 6.76 -12.10 -0.84
C GLY A 220 7.92 -13.08 -0.85
N PHE A 221 8.23 -13.67 0.31
CA PHE A 221 9.25 -14.70 0.46
C PHE A 221 8.98 -15.93 -0.42
N VAL A 222 7.74 -16.45 -0.40
CA VAL A 222 7.35 -17.63 -1.21
C VAL A 222 7.51 -17.36 -2.71
N ILE A 223 7.04 -16.21 -3.21
CA ILE A 223 7.21 -15.84 -4.62
C ILE A 223 8.69 -15.78 -4.98
N LEU A 224 9.49 -15.06 -4.18
CA LEU A 224 10.90 -14.87 -4.44
C LEU A 224 11.64 -16.21 -4.52
N ALA A 225 11.42 -17.09 -3.54
CA ALA A 225 12.04 -18.41 -3.50
C ALA A 225 11.69 -19.25 -4.74
N LEU A 226 10.40 -19.30 -5.12
CA LEU A 226 9.95 -20.09 -6.27
C LEU A 226 10.40 -19.51 -7.61
N VAL A 227 10.41 -18.19 -7.75
CA VAL A 227 10.93 -17.51 -8.95
C VAL A 227 12.41 -17.81 -9.14
N ILE A 228 13.22 -17.73 -8.07
CA ILE A 228 14.65 -18.08 -8.14
C ILE A 228 14.82 -19.55 -8.53
N ALA A 229 14.09 -20.46 -7.88
CA ALA A 229 14.16 -21.89 -8.19
C ALA A 229 13.81 -22.18 -9.66
N ARG A 230 12.74 -21.56 -10.17
CA ARG A 230 12.34 -21.73 -11.58
C ARG A 230 13.34 -21.11 -12.55
N ALA A 231 13.89 -19.93 -12.25
CA ALA A 231 14.91 -19.31 -13.09
C ALA A 231 16.18 -20.17 -13.20
N VAL A 232 16.63 -20.78 -12.10
CA VAL A 232 17.76 -21.72 -12.10
C VAL A 232 17.45 -22.96 -12.94
N SER A 233 16.25 -23.52 -12.81
CA SER A 233 15.80 -24.68 -13.60
C SER A 233 15.64 -24.41 -15.10
N LEU A 234 15.60 -23.14 -15.54
CA LEU A 234 15.52 -22.78 -16.95
C LEU A 234 16.91 -22.57 -17.59
N LEU A 235 17.94 -22.32 -16.77
CA LEU A 235 19.30 -22.05 -17.23
C LEU A 235 20.21 -23.30 -17.21
N GLY A 236 19.86 -24.32 -16.42
CA GLY A 236 20.55 -25.61 -16.33
C GLY A 236 19.68 -26.76 -16.82
#